data_AF-A0A2D6PB71-F1
#
_entry.id   AF-A0A2D6PB71-F1
#
_cell.length_a   1.000
_cell.length_b   1.000
_cell.length_c   1.000
_cell.angle_alpha   90.00
_cell.angle_beta   90.00
_cell.angle_gamma   90.00
#
_symmetry.space_group_name_H-M   'P 1'
#
loop_
_entity.id
_entity.type
_entity.pdbx_description
1 polymer ?
#
loop_
_entity_poly.entity_id
_entity_poly.type
_entity_poly.pdbx_seq_one_letter_code
_entity_poly.pdbx_strand_id
1 'polypeptide(L)'
;MKQKLLTALLNLFGIFYLLIEKYLKYPDDYNILGVDISNKFQKKTRKELCEYMDIHLPRKGFYDLNSTTKIRLGCQLLENCNKYKNLYEGYKSRNK
;
A
#
# COMPACT_ATOMS: atom_id res chain seq x y z
N MET A 1 -25.93 -15.16 -3.83
CA MET A 1 -26.22 -14.18 -4.91
C MET A 1 -25.91 -12.74 -4.50
N LYS A 2 -26.40 -12.26 -3.35
CA LYS A 2 -26.13 -10.88 -2.86
C LYS A 2 -24.65 -10.49 -2.82
N GLN A 3 -23.77 -11.37 -2.32
CA GLN A 3 -22.33 -11.09 -2.27
C GLN A 3 -21.70 -10.92 -3.65
N LYS A 4 -22.09 -11.73 -4.64
CA LYS A 4 -21.56 -11.61 -6.01
C LYS A 4 -21.96 -10.28 -6.65
N LEU A 5 -23.19 -9.84 -6.40
CA LEU A 5 -23.68 -8.54 -6.86
C LEU A 5 -22.91 -7.38 -6.20
N LEU A 6 -22.72 -7.44 -4.87
CA LEU A 6 -21.95 -6.42 -4.14
C LEU A 6 -20.49 -6.37 -4.60
N THR A 7 -19.85 -7.52 -4.80
CA THR A 7 -18.48 -7.59 -5.34
C THR A 7 -18.43 -7.04 -6.77
N ALA A 8 -19.43 -7.31 -7.60
CA ALA A 8 -19.51 -6.76 -8.95
C ALA A 8 -19.64 -5.22 -8.94
N LEU A 9 -20.49 -4.67 -8.06
CA LEU A 9 -20.60 -3.23 -7.88
C LEU A 9 -19.29 -2.61 -7.39
N LEU A 10 -18.63 -3.23 -6.41
CA LEU A 10 -17.35 -2.75 -5.90
C LEU A 10 -16.26 -2.75 -6.98
N ASN A 11 -16.21 -3.79 -7.81
CA ASN A 11 -15.29 -3.87 -8.94
C ASN A 11 -15.58 -2.79 -9.99
N LEU A 12 -16.87 -2.53 -10.26
CA LEU A 12 -17.30 -1.47 -11.17
C LEU A 12 -16.84 -0.09 -10.67
N PHE A 13 -17.05 0.21 -9.39
CA PHE A 13 -16.54 1.43 -8.77
C PHE A 13 -15.01 1.50 -8.79
N GLY A 14 -14.32 0.36 -8.63
CA GLY A 14 -12.87 0.28 -8.79
C GLY A 14 -12.41 0.70 -10.18
N ILE A 15 -13.10 0.25 -11.23
CA ILE A 15 -12.82 0.66 -12.61
C ILE A 15 -13.07 2.16 -12.80
N PHE A 16 -14.23 2.66 -12.35
CA PHE A 16 -14.53 4.10 -12.45
C PHE A 16 -13.51 4.96 -11.72
N TYR A 17 -13.09 4.54 -10.52
CA TYR A 17 -12.06 5.22 -9.76
C TYR A 17 -10.74 5.28 -10.53
N LEU A 18 -10.28 4.16 -11.12
CA LEU A 18 -9.07 4.13 -11.94
C LEU A 18 -9.16 5.00 -13.20
N LEU A 19 -10.36 5.20 -13.75
CA LEU A 19 -10.58 6.09 -14.89
C LEU A 19 -10.46 7.56 -14.48
N ILE A 20 -11.08 7.96 -13.37
CA ILE A 20 -11.02 9.34 -12.85
C ILE A 20 -9.60 9.69 -12.40
N GLU A 21 -8.93 8.76 -11.73
CA GLU A 21 -7.59 8.95 -11.17
C GLU A 21 -6.55 9.31 -12.24
N LYS A 22 -6.70 8.84 -13.49
CA LYS A 22 -5.82 9.23 -14.60
C LYS A 22 -5.80 10.73 -14.88
N TYR A 23 -6.86 11.44 -14.52
CA TYR A 23 -6.99 12.88 -14.73
C TYR A 23 -6.82 13.68 -13.43
N LEU A 24 -6.73 13.01 -12.28
CA LEU A 24 -6.56 13.64 -10.99
C LEU A 24 -5.08 13.94 -10.75
N LYS A 25 -4.76 15.19 -10.47
CA LYS A 25 -3.46 15.56 -9.90
C LYS A 25 -3.58 15.45 -8.39
N TYR A 26 -2.83 14.52 -7.80
CA TYR A 26 -2.71 14.46 -6.36
C TYR A 26 -1.86 15.65 -5.88
N PRO A 27 -2.21 16.28 -4.74
CA PRO A 27 -1.37 17.27 -4.12
C PRO A 27 -0.02 16.64 -3.74
N ASP A 28 1.01 17.48 -3.74
CA ASP A 28 2.36 17.11 -3.34
C ASP A 28 2.41 16.89 -1.81
N ASP A 29 1.93 15.72 -1.38
CA ASP A 29 1.80 15.34 0.04
C ASP A 29 3.12 14.79 0.58
N TYR A 30 4.17 15.62 0.60
CA TYR A 30 5.52 15.20 1.03
C TYR A 30 5.59 14.69 2.47
N ASN A 31 4.59 15.01 3.31
CA ASN A 31 4.44 14.46 4.65
C ASN A 31 3.04 13.86 4.81
N ILE A 32 2.97 12.54 5.00
CA ILE A 32 1.72 11.82 5.20
C ILE A 32 1.72 11.24 6.61
N LEU A 33 0.83 11.76 7.47
CA LEU A 33 0.71 11.33 8.87
C LEU A 33 2.04 11.35 9.65
N GLY A 34 2.88 12.36 9.41
CA GLY A 34 4.20 12.50 10.06
C GLY A 34 5.31 11.67 9.41
N VAL A 35 5.04 10.97 8.29
CA VAL A 35 6.05 10.25 7.52
C VAL A 35 6.46 11.06 6.30
N ASP A 36 7.74 11.42 6.23
CA ASP A 36 8.31 12.08 5.06
C ASP A 36 8.40 11.10 3.89
N ILE A 37 7.71 11.43 2.79
CA ILE A 37 7.64 10.61 1.59
C ILE A 37 8.67 11.13 0.59
N SER A 38 9.62 10.27 0.24
CA SER A 38 10.70 10.64 -0.68
C SER A 38 10.18 11.12 -2.05
N ASN A 39 10.88 12.10 -2.65
CA ASN A 39 10.57 12.65 -3.97
C ASN A 39 10.41 11.59 -5.07
N LYS A 40 11.11 10.46 -4.97
CA LYS A 40 11.00 9.35 -5.93
C LYS A 40 9.64 8.65 -5.90
N PHE A 41 8.91 8.71 -4.79
CA PHE A 41 7.56 8.13 -4.66
C PHE A 41 6.49 9.18 -4.94
N GLN A 42 6.70 10.44 -4.56
CA GLN A 42 5.78 11.54 -4.85
C GLN A 42 5.51 11.72 -6.35
N LYS A 43 6.54 11.56 -7.17
CA LYS A 43 6.44 11.73 -8.63
C LYS A 43 5.87 10.50 -9.36
N LYS A 44 5.53 9.43 -8.65
CA LYS A 44 5.04 8.19 -9.27
C LYS A 44 3.53 8.18 -9.36
N THR A 45 3.04 7.69 -10.49
CA THR A 45 1.65 7.28 -10.63
C THR A 45 1.32 6.13 -9.69
N ARG A 46 0.03 5.93 -9.37
CA ARG A 46 -0.44 4.77 -8.62
C ARG A 46 0.06 3.45 -9.20
N LYS A 47 0.06 3.33 -10.54
CA LYS A 47 0.52 2.11 -11.22
C LYS A 47 1.98 1.84 -10.89
N GLU A 48 2.84 2.83 -11.04
CA GLU A 48 4.27 2.71 -10.72
C GLU A 48 4.52 2.46 -9.22
N LEU A 49 3.71 3.04 -8.33
CA LEU A 49 3.75 2.74 -6.90
C LEU A 49 3.38 1.28 -6.62
N CYS A 50 2.35 0.75 -7.30
CA CYS A 50 1.95 -0.64 -7.16
C CYS A 50 2.98 -1.62 -7.76
N GLU A 51 3.59 -1.27 -8.89
CA GLU A 51 4.69 -2.04 -9.50
C GLU A 51 5.92 -2.07 -8.59
N TYR A 52 6.23 -0.95 -7.93
CA TYR A 52 7.28 -0.91 -6.92
C TYR A 52 7.00 -1.90 -5.77
N MET A 53 5.74 -1.95 -5.30
CA MET A 53 5.34 -2.95 -4.29
C MET A 53 5.51 -4.38 -4.80
N ASP A 54 5.09 -4.67 -6.04
CA ASP A 54 5.21 -6.01 -6.65
C ASP A 54 6.66 -6.51 -6.76
N ILE A 55 7.65 -5.61 -6.86
CA ILE A 55 9.08 -5.97 -6.85
C ILE A 55 9.54 -6.46 -5.48
N HIS A 56 8.95 -5.92 -4.40
CA HIS A 56 9.35 -6.18 -3.02
C HIS A 56 8.46 -7.20 -2.31
N LEU A 57 7.35 -7.59 -2.92
CA LEU A 57 6.43 -8.59 -2.40
C LEU A 57 6.72 -9.99 -3.00
N PRO A 58 6.39 -11.08 -2.29
CA PRO A 58 6.65 -12.43 -2.78
C PRO A 58 5.89 -12.81 -4.07
N ARG A 59 4.84 -12.06 -4.43
CA ARG A 59 4.00 -12.30 -5.61
C ARG A 59 3.53 -10.97 -6.19
N LYS A 60 3.41 -10.94 -7.53
CA LYS A 60 2.85 -9.81 -8.29
C LYS A 60 1.32 -9.76 -8.18
N GLY A 61 0.74 -8.64 -8.61
CA GLY A 61 -0.71 -8.42 -8.67
C GLY A 61 -1.22 -7.45 -7.62
N PHE A 62 -0.33 -6.70 -6.96
CA PHE A 62 -0.72 -5.71 -5.96
C PHE A 62 -1.64 -4.64 -6.55
N TYR A 63 -1.43 -4.23 -7.81
CA TYR A 63 -2.27 -3.22 -8.48
C TYR A 63 -3.76 -3.60 -8.49
N ASP A 64 -4.08 -4.86 -8.78
CA ASP A 64 -5.45 -5.36 -8.95
C ASP A 64 -6.17 -5.63 -7.62
N LEU A 65 -5.45 -5.62 -6.49
CA LEU A 65 -6.07 -5.80 -5.19
C LEU A 65 -6.99 -4.61 -4.86
N ASN A 66 -8.14 -4.92 -4.26
CA ASN A 66 -8.99 -3.90 -3.67
C ASN A 66 -8.29 -3.18 -2.51
N SER A 67 -8.74 -1.97 -2.20
CA SER A 67 -8.15 -1.10 -1.17
C SER A 67 -8.13 -1.77 0.20
N THR A 68 -9.20 -2.45 0.63
CA THR A 68 -9.23 -3.16 1.92
C THR A 68 -8.17 -4.25 2.02
N THR A 69 -7.95 -5.01 0.95
CA THR A 69 -6.90 -6.04 0.90
C THR A 69 -5.51 -5.40 0.97
N LYS A 70 -5.28 -4.28 0.28
CA LYS A 70 -4.02 -3.51 0.36
C LYS A 70 -3.77 -2.99 1.77
N ILE A 71 -4.79 -2.48 2.45
CA ILE A 71 -4.71 -1.99 3.84
C ILE A 71 -4.35 -3.14 4.78
N ARG A 72 -5.01 -4.31 4.66
CA ARG A 72 -4.68 -5.50 5.46
C ARG A 72 -3.22 -5.93 5.29
N LEU A 73 -2.71 -5.92 4.05
CA LEU A 73 -1.31 -6.18 3.79
C LEU A 73 -0.40 -5.15 4.47
N GLY A 74 -0.72 -3.85 4.35
CA GLY A 74 0.01 -2.77 5.03
C GLY A 74 0.09 -2.97 6.54
N CYS A 75 -1.03 -3.32 7.19
CA CYS A 75 -1.04 -3.64 8.62
C CYS A 75 -0.12 -4.80 8.98
N GLN A 76 -0.16 -5.89 8.20
CA GLN A 76 0.69 -7.07 8.44
C GLN A 76 2.18 -6.74 8.28
N LEU A 77 2.53 -5.96 7.25
CA LEU A 77 3.92 -5.51 7.03
C LEU A 77 4.40 -4.64 8.19
N LEU A 78 3.58 -3.70 8.66
CA LEU A 78 3.91 -2.84 9.80
C LEU A 78 4.11 -3.66 11.08
N GLU A 79 3.23 -4.62 11.36
CA GLU A 79 3.37 -5.51 12.51
C GLU A 79 4.68 -6.33 12.44
N ASN A 80 5.01 -6.85 11.26
CA ASN A 80 6.26 -7.57 11.06
C ASN A 80 7.48 -6.67 11.27
N CYS A 81 7.48 -5.44 10.73
CA CYS A 81 8.53 -4.46 10.95
C CYS A 81 8.71 -4.12 12.44
N ASN A 82 7.61 -3.90 13.17
CA ASN A 82 7.66 -3.62 14.61
C ASN A 82 8.22 -4.80 15.40
N LYS A 83 7.87 -6.04 15.03
CA LYS A 83 8.47 -7.26 15.62
C LYS A 83 9.99 -7.28 15.39
N TYR A 84 10.46 -7.03 14.17
CA TYR A 84 11.90 -6.98 13.89
C TYR A 84 12.62 -5.88 14.66
N LYS A 85 12.02 -4.67 14.76
CA LYS A 85 12.58 -3.57 15.56
C LYS A 85 12.74 -3.97 17.02
N ASN A 86 11.69 -4.55 17.62
CA ASN A 86 11.73 -4.97 19.03
C ASN A 86 12.74 -6.11 19.26
N LEU A 87 12.86 -7.06 18.33
CA LEU A 87 13.86 -8.13 18.39
C LEU A 87 15.29 -7.59 18.30
N TYR A 88 15.54 -6.62 17.43
CA TYR A 88 16.84 -5.98 17.28
C TYR A 88 17.24 -5.20 18.55
N GLU A 89 16.34 -4.40 19.09
CA GLU A 89 16.57 -3.68 20.36
C GLU A 89 16.83 -4.65 21.52
N GLY A 90 16.06 -5.74 21.61
CA GLY A 90 16.28 -6.79 22.60
C GLY A 90 17.56 -7.62 22.40
N TYR A 91 18.08 -7.74 21.18
CA TYR A 91 19.40 -8.30 20.93
C TYR A 91 20.49 -7.32 21.39
N LYS A 92 20.38 -6.04 21.03
CA LYS A 92 21.33 -5.00 21.39
C LYS A 92 21.44 -4.82 22.92
N SER A 93 20.35 -4.94 23.67
CA SER A 93 20.36 -4.85 25.13
C SER A 93 20.99 -6.05 25.83
N ARG A 94 21.01 -7.23 25.20
CA ARG A 94 21.58 -8.46 25.77
C ARG A 94 23.08 -8.64 25.50
N ASN A 95 23.61 -7.91 24.52
CA ASN A 95 25.01 -7.99 24.08
C ASN A 95 25.78 -6.69 24.33
N LYS A 96 25.31 -5.90 25.30
CA LYS A 96 25.95 -4.68 25.79
C LYS A 96 26.29 -4.88 27.27
#